data_AF-D3D573-F1
#
_entry.id   AF-D3D573-F1
#
_cell.length_a   1.000
_cell.length_b   1.000
_cell.length_c   1.000
_cell.angle_alpha   90.00
_cell.angle_beta   90.00
_cell.angle_gamma   90.00
#
_symmetry.space_group_name_H-M   'P 1'
#
loop_
_entity.id
_entity.type
_entity.pdbx_description
1 polymer ?
#
loop_
_entity_poly.entity_id
_entity_poly.type
_entity_poly.pdbx_seq_one_letter_code
_entity_poly.pdbx_strand_id
1 'polypeptide(L)'
;MGNSVISDGIYRISLDGQQNITSNGRGPAVLLPENGRGQEWEIKGSGDGRYTIRNASAQEFLGFDGAPDPFEPVQAFPQARTWRIDEGPRPGSVVIGVTENDLLTLGLHPALIFPPMIALSPVFRQDRGWQLQQVG
;
A
#
# COMPACT_ATOMS: atom_id res chain seq x y z
N MET A 1 4.41 -24.13 6.16
CA MET A 1 3.62 -23.60 5.04
C MET A 1 2.95 -22.35 5.58
N GLY A 2 3.43 -21.17 5.20
CA GLY A 2 2.90 -19.91 5.73
C GLY A 2 1.54 -19.63 5.10
N ASN A 3 0.49 -19.52 5.91
CA ASN A 3 -0.82 -19.12 5.39
C ASN A 3 -0.71 -17.68 4.88
N SER A 4 -0.93 -17.49 3.57
CA SER A 4 -1.21 -16.16 3.03
C SER A 4 -2.49 -15.64 3.68
N VAL A 5 -2.39 -14.60 4.51
CA VAL A 5 -3.54 -13.98 5.21
C VAL A 5 -4.50 -13.34 4.20
N ILE A 6 -3.95 -12.87 3.07
CA ILE A 6 -4.71 -12.26 1.97
C ILE A 6 -4.64 -13.18 0.76
N SER A 7 -5.79 -13.41 0.11
CA SER A 7 -5.85 -14.14 -1.16
C SER A 7 -5.28 -13.30 -2.31
N ASP A 8 -4.68 -13.96 -3.30
CA ASP A 8 -4.30 -13.27 -4.54
C ASP A 8 -5.53 -12.67 -5.22
N GLY A 9 -5.40 -11.46 -5.74
CA GLY A 9 -6.51 -10.77 -6.40
C GLY A 9 -6.24 -9.30 -6.67
N ILE A 10 -7.22 -8.66 -7.30
CA ILE A 10 -7.22 -7.22 -7.52
C ILE A 10 -7.98 -6.57 -6.36
N TYR A 11 -7.40 -5.53 -5.77
CA TYR A 11 -7.93 -4.83 -4.61
C TYR A 11 -7.90 -3.33 -4.81
N ARG A 12 -8.84 -2.64 -4.16
CA ARG A 12 -8.67 -1.24 -3.79
C ARG A 12 -8.14 -1.18 -2.37
N ILE A 13 -7.06 -0.43 -2.17
CA ILE A 13 -6.43 -0.22 -0.87
C ILE A 13 -6.91 1.13 -0.37
N SER A 14 -7.76 1.14 0.65
CA SER A 14 -8.49 2.33 1.07
C SER A 14 -8.20 2.73 2.51
N LEU A 15 -8.34 4.03 2.79
CA LEU A 15 -8.39 4.57 4.14
C LEU A 15 -9.84 4.90 4.49
N ASP A 16 -10.32 4.28 5.57
CA ASP A 16 -11.71 4.37 6.06
C ASP A 16 -12.78 4.07 4.99
N GLY A 17 -12.43 3.31 3.95
CA GLY A 17 -13.34 2.96 2.85
C GLY A 17 -13.78 4.13 1.95
N GLN A 18 -13.14 5.31 2.06
CA GLN A 18 -13.56 6.51 1.33
C GLN A 18 -12.54 6.98 0.30
N GLN A 19 -11.24 6.83 0.61
CA GLN A 19 -10.15 7.27 -0.24
C GLN A 19 -9.22 6.10 -0.54
N ASN A 20 -8.78 5.98 -1.79
CA ASN A 20 -7.98 4.87 -2.29
C ASN A 20 -6.57 5.34 -2.62
N ILE A 21 -5.58 4.47 -2.34
CA ILE A 21 -4.23 4.63 -2.86
C ILE A 21 -4.32 4.64 -4.38
N THR A 22 -3.88 5.73 -4.99
CA THR A 22 -3.98 5.97 -6.42
C THR A 22 -2.60 6.21 -6.99
N SER A 23 -2.23 5.44 -8.03
CA SER A 23 -1.10 5.77 -8.89
C SER A 23 -1.52 6.83 -9.90
N ASN A 24 -0.71 7.87 -10.02
CA ASN A 24 -0.82 8.86 -11.09
C ASN A 24 0.16 8.57 -12.26
N GLY A 25 0.91 7.46 -12.19
CA GLY A 25 1.96 7.09 -13.15
C GLY A 25 3.16 8.05 -13.20
N ARG A 26 3.19 9.10 -12.37
CA ARG A 26 4.25 10.10 -12.32
C ARG A 26 4.40 10.63 -10.88
N GLY A 27 5.44 10.17 -10.20
CA GLY A 27 5.75 10.60 -8.83
C GLY A 27 4.93 9.86 -7.77
N PRO A 28 4.79 10.45 -6.57
CA PRO A 28 4.19 9.78 -5.42
C PRO A 28 2.75 9.33 -5.66
N ALA A 29 2.42 8.15 -5.14
CA ALA A 29 1.06 7.69 -4.98
C ALA A 29 0.33 8.59 -3.97
N VAL A 30 -0.97 8.77 -4.16
CA VAL A 30 -1.79 9.72 -3.41
C VAL A 30 -3.12 9.10 -2.98
N LEU A 31 -3.76 9.67 -1.96
CA LEU A 31 -5.14 9.36 -1.61
C LEU A 31 -6.13 10.21 -2.41
N LEU A 32 -7.00 9.55 -3.14
CA LEU A 32 -8.12 10.18 -3.84
C LEU A 32 -9.42 9.43 -3.54
N PRO A 33 -10.58 10.10 -3.57
CA PRO A 33 -11.88 9.43 -3.55
C PRO A 33 -12.00 8.38 -4.67
N GLU A 34 -13.00 7.52 -4.63
CA GLU A 34 -13.26 6.61 -5.75
C GLU A 34 -13.61 7.39 -7.03
N ASN A 35 -12.68 7.40 -7.99
CA ASN A 35 -12.84 8.23 -9.19
C ASN A 35 -12.07 7.74 -10.44
N GLY A 36 -11.57 6.49 -10.46
CA GLY A 36 -11.20 5.82 -11.71
C GLY A 36 -9.80 5.17 -11.73
N ARG A 37 -9.15 5.22 -12.90
CA ARG A 37 -7.94 4.46 -13.25
C ARG A 37 -6.80 4.65 -12.24
N GLY A 38 -5.99 3.61 -12.06
CA GLY A 38 -4.82 3.65 -11.17
C GLY A 38 -5.11 3.35 -9.70
N GLN A 39 -6.35 3.02 -9.32
CA GLN A 39 -6.77 2.68 -7.95
C GLN A 39 -6.88 1.17 -7.69
N GLU A 40 -6.69 0.36 -8.73
CA GLU A 40 -6.78 -1.09 -8.68
C GLU A 40 -5.39 -1.70 -8.61
N TRP A 41 -5.17 -2.52 -7.60
CA TRP A 41 -3.87 -3.10 -7.25
C TRP A 41 -3.98 -4.61 -7.20
N GLU A 42 -3.25 -5.30 -8.07
CA GLU A 42 -3.04 -6.73 -7.98
C GLU A 42 -2.10 -7.03 -6.81
N ILE A 43 -2.62 -7.71 -5.78
CA ILE A 43 -1.85 -8.21 -4.65
C ILE A 43 -1.59 -9.69 -4.92
N LYS A 44 -0.31 -10.08 -4.86
CA LYS A 44 0.13 -11.48 -5.03
C LYS A 44 1.07 -11.91 -3.92
N GLY A 45 0.73 -13.00 -3.24
CA GLY A 45 1.57 -13.65 -2.24
C GLY A 45 2.65 -14.52 -2.87
N SER A 46 3.83 -14.54 -2.25
CA SER A 46 4.95 -15.40 -2.66
C SER A 46 4.98 -16.76 -1.93
N GLY A 47 4.00 -17.02 -1.04
CA GLY A 47 3.88 -18.25 -0.26
C GLY A 47 4.71 -18.29 1.05
N ASP A 48 5.50 -17.24 1.30
CA ASP A 48 6.34 -17.05 2.50
C ASP A 48 5.86 -15.88 3.38
N GLY A 49 4.63 -15.40 3.16
CA GLY A 49 4.07 -14.24 3.86
C GLY A 49 4.47 -12.89 3.27
N ARG A 50 5.20 -12.87 2.15
CA ARG A 50 5.53 -11.65 1.41
C ARG A 50 4.61 -11.46 0.22
N TYR A 51 4.35 -10.20 -0.10
CA TYR A 51 3.44 -9.79 -1.17
C TYR A 51 4.10 -8.80 -2.12
N THR A 52 3.71 -8.86 -3.39
CA THR A 52 3.92 -7.75 -4.32
C THR A 52 2.59 -7.04 -4.54
N ILE A 53 2.64 -5.72 -4.73
CA ILE A 53 1.47 -4.88 -5.00
C ILE A 53 1.71 -4.21 -6.35
N ARG A 54 0.96 -4.60 -7.38
CA ARG A 54 1.14 -4.12 -8.77
C ARG A 54 -0.07 -3.35 -9.23
N ASN A 55 0.12 -2.19 -9.87
CA ASN A 55 -0.97 -1.44 -10.45
C ASN A 55 -1.60 -2.24 -11.61
N ALA A 56 -2.89 -2.53 -11.52
CA ALA A 56 -3.60 -3.34 -12.52
C ALA A 56 -3.65 -2.65 -13.90
N SER A 57 -3.55 -1.32 -13.95
CA SER A 57 -3.64 -0.54 -15.19
C SER A 57 -2.30 -0.17 -15.84
N ALA A 58 -1.19 -0.20 -15.07
CA ALA A 58 0.09 0.36 -15.52
C ALA A 58 1.28 -0.63 -15.46
N GLN A 59 1.08 -1.88 -15.04
CA GLN A 59 2.12 -2.91 -14.84
C GLN A 59 3.27 -2.56 -13.85
N GLU A 60 3.33 -1.32 -13.35
CA GLU A 60 4.27 -0.86 -12.32
C GLU A 60 3.85 -1.32 -10.92
N PHE A 61 4.82 -1.43 -10.02
CA PHE A 61 4.62 -1.85 -8.64
C PHE A 61 4.53 -0.67 -7.69
N LEU A 62 3.77 -0.83 -6.61
CA LEU A 62 3.82 0.10 -5.49
C LEU A 62 5.14 -0.13 -4.76
N GLY A 63 5.98 0.91 -4.68
CA GLY A 63 7.34 0.79 -4.18
C GLY A 63 7.92 2.13 -3.73
N PHE A 64 9.20 2.09 -3.36
CA PHE A 64 10.01 3.23 -2.95
C PHE A 64 11.43 3.07 -3.50
N ASP A 65 12.16 4.17 -3.59
CA ASP A 65 13.53 4.16 -4.09
C ASP A 65 14.53 3.86 -2.97
N GLY A 66 15.66 3.24 -3.32
CA GLY A 66 16.75 2.99 -2.39
C GLY A 66 16.39 2.09 -1.19
N ALA A 67 16.93 2.47 -0.03
CA ALA A 67 16.71 1.82 1.25
C ALA A 67 15.52 2.47 1.99
N PRO A 68 14.76 1.72 2.80
CA PRO A 68 13.57 2.24 3.47
C PRO A 68 13.92 3.29 4.54
N ASP A 69 13.41 4.51 4.37
CA ASP A 69 13.61 5.65 5.27
C ASP A 69 12.24 6.27 5.66
N PRO A 70 12.05 6.82 6.88
CA PRO A 70 10.81 7.45 7.25
C PRO A 70 10.46 8.60 6.30
N PHE A 71 9.20 8.61 5.88
CA PHE A 71 8.60 9.59 4.98
C PHE A 71 9.12 9.55 3.53
N GLU A 72 9.89 8.52 3.16
CA GLU A 72 10.21 8.25 1.76
C GLU A 72 8.90 8.08 0.95
N PRO A 73 8.69 8.85 -0.12
CA PRO A 73 7.48 8.74 -0.92
C PRO A 73 7.33 7.37 -1.55
N VAL A 74 6.11 6.83 -1.46
CA VAL A 74 5.74 5.60 -2.14
C VAL A 74 5.18 5.97 -3.50
N GLN A 75 5.63 5.32 -4.55
CA GLN A 75 5.29 5.66 -5.93
C GLN A 75 5.18 4.41 -6.80
N ALA A 76 4.74 4.62 -8.05
CA ALA A 76 4.86 3.61 -9.09
C ALA A 76 6.36 3.35 -9.37
N PHE A 77 6.74 2.09 -9.34
CA PHE A 77 8.13 1.65 -9.45
C PHE A 77 8.23 0.48 -10.44
N PRO A 78 9.22 0.48 -11.36
CA PRO A 78 9.31 -0.56 -12.38
C PRO A 78 9.73 -1.92 -11.80
N GLN A 79 10.51 -1.94 -10.71
CA GLN A 79 10.87 -3.16 -10.01
C GLN A 79 9.92 -3.46 -8.85
N ALA A 80 9.62 -4.73 -8.62
CA ALA A 80 8.78 -5.14 -7.51
C ALA A 80 9.48 -4.88 -6.16
N ARG A 81 8.74 -4.28 -5.22
CA ARG A 81 9.07 -4.30 -3.79
C ARG A 81 8.21 -5.33 -3.09
N THR A 82 8.79 -5.98 -2.08
CA THR A 82 8.10 -6.96 -1.25
C THR A 82 7.56 -6.31 0.01
N TRP A 83 6.28 -6.54 0.26
CA TRP A 83 5.54 -6.03 1.38
C TRP A 83 5.15 -7.17 2.31
N ARG A 84 5.17 -6.90 3.62
CA ARG A 84 4.45 -7.68 4.61
C ARG A 84 3.02 -7.14 4.69
N ILE A 85 2.02 -8.02 4.85
CA ILE A 85 0.63 -7.62 5.11
C ILE A 85 0.12 -8.41 6.31
N ASP A 86 -0.24 -7.69 7.38
CA ASP A 86 -0.74 -8.28 8.62
C ASP A 86 -2.05 -7.64 9.06
N GLU A 87 -2.66 -8.25 10.07
CA GLU A 87 -3.83 -7.70 10.75
C GLU A 87 -3.56 -6.28 11.27
N GLY A 88 -4.49 -5.38 10.97
CA GLY A 88 -4.43 -3.99 11.36
C GLY A 88 -5.02 -3.71 12.74
N PRO A 89 -4.89 -2.46 13.21
CA PRO A 89 -5.36 -2.05 14.54
C PRO A 89 -6.89 -2.02 14.68
N ARG A 90 -7.63 -2.16 13.58
CA ARG A 90 -9.10 -2.22 13.56
C ARG A 90 -9.56 -3.54 12.96
N PRO A 91 -10.70 -4.10 13.41
CA PRO A 91 -11.28 -5.26 12.77
C PRO A 91 -11.47 -5.04 11.27
N GLY A 92 -10.93 -5.96 10.46
CA GLY A 92 -11.00 -5.89 9.00
C GLY A 92 -10.06 -4.89 8.33
N SER A 93 -9.16 -4.23 9.06
CA SER A 93 -8.06 -3.46 8.47
C SER A 93 -6.75 -4.26 8.46
N VAL A 94 -5.79 -3.80 7.66
CA VAL A 94 -4.44 -4.36 7.54
C VAL A 94 -3.38 -3.30 7.75
N VAL A 95 -2.19 -3.75 8.13
CA VAL A 95 -0.95 -2.98 8.06
C VAL A 95 -0.13 -3.52 6.88
N ILE A 96 0.35 -2.63 6.02
CA ILE A 96 1.23 -2.99 4.90
C ILE A 96 2.63 -2.53 5.25
N GLY A 97 3.49 -3.45 5.69
CA GLY A 97 4.84 -3.19 6.20
C GLY A 97 5.95 -3.42 5.19
N VAL A 98 7.09 -2.77 5.37
CA VAL A 98 8.32 -3.06 4.62
C VAL A 98 8.91 -4.38 5.14
N THR A 99 9.28 -5.30 4.24
CA THR A 99 9.75 -6.64 4.63
C THR A 99 11.11 -6.59 5.34
N GLU A 100 12.02 -5.73 4.89
CA GLU A 100 13.35 -5.54 5.47
C GLU A 100 13.38 -4.55 6.65
N ASN A 101 12.24 -3.96 7.04
CA ASN A 101 12.16 -2.98 8.12
C ASN A 101 10.78 -3.02 8.82
N ASP A 102 10.73 -3.65 10.00
CA ASP A 102 9.50 -3.81 10.77
C ASP A 102 8.96 -2.52 11.41
N LEU A 103 9.71 -1.42 11.35
CA LEU A 103 9.32 -0.13 11.91
C LEU A 103 8.57 0.74 10.91
N LEU A 104 8.61 0.41 9.61
CA LEU A 104 8.02 1.22 8.54
C LEU A 104 6.90 0.50 7.80
N THR A 105 5.84 1.25 7.53
CA THR A 105 4.63 0.78 6.86
C THR A 105 4.17 1.78 5.81
N LEU A 106 3.26 1.39 4.92
CA LEU A 106 2.52 2.35 4.11
C LEU A 106 1.67 3.23 5.04
N GLY A 107 1.85 4.55 4.93
CA GLY A 107 1.11 5.55 5.67
C GLY A 107 0.98 6.84 4.88
N LEU A 108 0.51 7.89 5.55
CA LEU A 108 0.44 9.22 4.97
C LEU A 108 1.73 9.98 5.22
N HIS A 109 2.17 10.71 4.20
CA HIS A 109 3.24 11.68 4.38
C HIS A 109 2.77 12.81 5.34
N PRO A 110 3.58 13.25 6.31
CA PRO A 110 3.17 14.22 7.33
C PRO A 110 2.96 15.65 6.80
N ALA A 111 3.51 15.97 5.63
CA ALA A 111 3.28 17.25 4.99
C ALA A 111 1.80 17.43 4.62
N LEU A 112 1.22 18.58 4.99
CA LEU A 112 -0.17 18.97 4.71
C LEU A 112 -0.36 19.42 3.26
N ILE A 113 -0.02 18.58 2.30
CA ILE A 113 -0.21 18.83 0.87
C ILE A 113 -1.43 18.07 0.35
N PHE A 114 -2.08 18.63 -0.67
CA PHE A 114 -3.27 18.04 -1.27
C PHE A 114 -3.02 17.67 -2.75
N PRO A 115 -3.40 16.45 -3.19
CA PRO A 115 -3.94 15.34 -2.38
C PRO A 115 -2.89 14.77 -1.40
N PRO A 116 -3.31 14.13 -0.29
CA PRO A 116 -2.38 13.51 0.66
C PRO A 116 -1.51 12.46 -0.03
N MET A 117 -0.19 12.53 0.16
CA MET A 117 0.74 11.56 -0.40
C MET A 117 0.85 10.32 0.47
N ILE A 118 1.10 9.19 -0.18
CA ILE A 118 1.51 7.95 0.48
C ILE A 118 3.03 7.96 0.64
N ALA A 119 3.50 7.53 1.80
CA ALA A 119 4.91 7.40 2.12
C ALA A 119 5.15 6.20 3.01
N LEU A 120 6.42 5.83 3.18
CA LEU A 120 6.83 5.02 4.31
C LEU A 120 6.61 5.83 5.59
N SER A 121 5.94 5.25 6.55
CA SER A 121 5.58 5.89 7.81
C SER A 121 5.92 4.97 8.97
N PRO A 122 6.44 5.49 10.08
CA PRO A 122 6.37 4.78 11.35
C PRO A 122 4.93 4.40 11.68
N VAL A 123 4.75 3.28 12.37
CA VAL A 123 3.44 2.90 12.93
C VAL A 123 3.11 3.84 14.09
N PHE A 124 2.06 4.64 13.95
CA PHE A 124 1.57 5.51 14.99
C PHE A 124 0.37 4.90 15.72
N ARG A 125 0.18 5.23 16.99
CA ARG A 125 -0.97 4.76 17.78
C ARG A 125 -2.33 5.18 17.19
N GLN A 126 -2.34 6.23 16.38
CA GLN A 126 -3.52 6.79 15.74
C GLN A 126 -3.83 6.13 14.39
N ASP A 127 -2.97 5.24 13.90
CA ASP A 127 -3.16 4.57 12.62
C ASP A 127 -4.41 3.71 12.65
N ARG A 128 -5.16 3.77 11.55
CA ARG A 128 -6.45 3.09 11.40
C ARG A 128 -6.31 1.77 10.65
N GLY A 129 -5.15 1.55 10.02
CA GLY A 129 -4.93 0.51 9.04
C GLY A 129 -5.64 0.80 7.72
N TRP A 130 -5.31 -0.02 6.71
CA TRP A 130 -5.87 0.03 5.38
C TRP A 130 -7.01 -0.99 5.24
N GLN A 131 -8.06 -0.69 4.50
CA GLN A 131 -9.06 -1.69 4.10
C GLN A 131 -8.75 -2.20 2.69
N LEU A 132 -8.75 -3.51 2.53
CA LEU A 132 -8.62 -4.17 1.23
C LEU A 132 -10.01 -4.56 0.72
N GLN A 133 -10.48 -3.86 -0.31
CA GLN A 133 -11.73 -4.19 -0.99
C GLN A 133 -11.42 -4.95 -2.28
N GLN A 134 -11.78 -6.22 -2.35
CA GLN A 134 -11.57 -7.02 -3.55
C GLN A 134 -12.42 -6.49 -4.72
N VAL A 135 -11.78 -6.36 -5.88
CA VAL A 135 -12.40 -6.08 -7.17
C VAL A 135 -12.64 -7.44 -7.83
N GLY A 136 -13.87 -7.64 -8.31
CA GLY A 136 -14.44 -8.95 -8.69
C GLY A 136 -13.60 -9.81 -9.62
#